data_AF-K1USE3-F1
#
_entry.id   AF-K1USE3-F1
#
_cell.length_a   1.000
_cell.length_b   1.000
_cell.length_c   1.000
_cell.angle_alpha   90.00
_cell.angle_beta   90.00
_cell.angle_gamma   90.00
#
_symmetry.space_group_name_H-M   'P 1'
#
loop_
_entity.id
_entity.type
_entity.pdbx_description
1 polymer ?
#
loop_
_entity_poly.entity_id
_entity_poly.type
_entity_poly.pdbx_seq_one_letter_code
_entity_poly.pdbx_strand_id
1 'polypeptide(L)'
;MTVALRKDSKVIDFNVHVDNKGLSHRLCVLFDSQIVSSYNYADEQFGSIKRPNYYEKEMKLYMASAENKTEKKTGVQELANWANDQSTWQEPPISIEPTQSYVSLTDGKQGIAVIPQGVREYEVLDDHMIRLTLFRTYGFMGKENLIYRPGRASGERIIETPAAQLLKEMDFAFGFTT
;
A
#
# COMPACT_ATOMS: atom_id res chain seq x y z
N MET A 1 0.10 -22.56 -3.42
CA MET A 1 0.40 -21.68 -4.56
C MET A 1 0.70 -22.53 -5.78
N THR A 2 0.14 -22.16 -6.92
CA THR A 2 0.37 -22.82 -8.20
C THR A 2 0.98 -21.82 -9.17
N VAL A 3 1.98 -22.26 -9.93
CA VAL A 3 2.65 -21.47 -10.97
C VAL A 3 2.34 -22.13 -12.31
N ALA A 4 1.92 -21.35 -13.30
CA ALA A 4 1.57 -21.85 -14.62
C ALA A 4 2.31 -21.07 -15.71
N LEU A 5 2.77 -21.81 -16.71
CA LEU A 5 3.37 -21.29 -17.93
C LEU A 5 2.47 -21.69 -19.10
N ARG A 6 2.07 -20.70 -19.90
CA ARG A 6 1.29 -20.93 -21.11
C ARG A 6 2.19 -20.88 -22.33
N LYS A 7 1.97 -21.79 -23.27
CA LYS A 7 2.67 -21.78 -24.56
C LYS A 7 2.52 -20.40 -25.20
N ASP A 8 3.63 -19.84 -25.68
CA ASP A 8 3.72 -18.54 -26.36
C ASP A 8 3.36 -17.30 -25.49
N SER A 9 3.14 -17.47 -24.18
CA SER A 9 2.95 -16.36 -23.23
C SER A 9 4.28 -15.93 -22.61
N LYS A 10 4.49 -14.60 -22.50
CA LYS A 10 5.58 -14.03 -21.70
C LYS A 10 5.23 -13.87 -20.22
N VAL A 11 3.94 -14.01 -19.88
CA VAL A 11 3.45 -13.87 -18.50
C VAL A 11 3.51 -15.22 -17.80
N ILE A 12 4.13 -15.23 -16.61
CA ILE A 12 4.06 -16.31 -15.64
C ILE A 12 2.83 -16.07 -14.77
N ASP A 13 1.90 -17.02 -14.75
CA ASP A 13 0.66 -16.91 -14.00
C ASP A 13 0.81 -17.56 -12.62
N PHE A 14 0.33 -16.89 -11.58
CA PHE A 14 0.31 -17.39 -10.21
C PHE A 14 -1.12 -17.46 -9.69
N ASN A 15 -1.41 -18.52 -8.96
CA ASN A 15 -2.65 -18.68 -8.20
C ASN A 15 -2.32 -19.04 -6.75
N VAL A 16 -2.82 -18.26 -5.79
CA VAL A 16 -2.60 -18.45 -4.36
C VAL A 16 -3.94 -18.71 -3.69
N HIS A 17 -4.14 -19.95 -3.26
CA HIS A 17 -5.23 -20.33 -2.37
C HIS A 17 -4.84 -20.10 -0.91
N VAL A 18 -5.71 -19.50 -0.13
CA VAL A 18 -5.52 -19.20 1.30
C VAL A 18 -6.78 -19.55 2.08
N ASP A 19 -6.67 -20.40 3.09
CA ASP A 19 -7.67 -20.51 4.16
C ASP A 19 -7.29 -19.58 5.31
N ASN A 20 -7.87 -18.37 5.34
CA ASN A 20 -7.50 -17.38 6.34
C ASN A 20 -8.18 -17.67 7.69
N LYS A 21 -7.36 -17.93 8.71
CA LYS A 21 -7.77 -18.03 10.12
C LYS A 21 -7.24 -16.89 10.99
N GLY A 22 -6.43 -15.99 10.42
CA GLY A 22 -5.79 -14.89 11.13
C GLY A 22 -6.69 -13.65 11.20
N LEU A 23 -6.41 -12.78 12.17
CA LEU A 23 -7.11 -11.51 12.38
C LEU A 23 -6.14 -10.34 12.22
N SER A 24 -6.63 -9.20 11.74
CA SER A 24 -5.91 -7.92 11.72
C SER A 24 -4.49 -7.98 11.12
N HIS A 25 -4.35 -8.56 9.94
CA HIS A 25 -3.09 -8.72 9.23
C HIS A 25 -3.24 -8.37 7.74
N ARG A 26 -2.09 -8.22 7.06
CA ARG A 26 -2.02 -8.02 5.61
C ARG A 26 -1.13 -9.11 5.02
N LEU A 27 -1.68 -9.88 4.08
CA LEU A 27 -0.91 -10.88 3.34
C LEU A 27 -0.47 -10.29 2.01
N CYS A 28 0.83 -10.39 1.73
CA CYS A 28 1.44 -9.87 0.52
C CYS A 28 2.36 -10.91 -0.13
N VAL A 29 2.66 -10.69 -1.41
CA VAL A 29 3.69 -11.40 -2.16
C VAL A 29 4.79 -10.40 -2.52
N LEU A 30 6.05 -10.79 -2.34
CA LEU A 30 7.22 -9.98 -2.67
C LEU A 30 7.82 -10.48 -3.99
N PHE A 31 8.05 -9.54 -4.90
CA PHE A 31 8.78 -9.75 -6.14
C PHE A 31 10.06 -8.93 -6.09
N ASP A 32 11.18 -9.61 -5.86
CA ASP A 32 12.48 -8.99 -5.97
C ASP A 32 12.86 -8.85 -7.45
N SER A 33 12.87 -7.62 -7.94
CA SER A 33 13.24 -7.31 -9.31
C SER A 33 14.73 -7.45 -9.56
N GLN A 34 15.55 -7.36 -8.50
CA GLN A 34 17.00 -7.12 -8.59
C GLN A 34 17.37 -5.86 -9.39
N ILE A 35 16.40 -4.99 -9.68
CA ILE A 35 16.55 -3.72 -10.38
C ILE A 35 16.37 -2.62 -9.33
N VAL A 36 17.45 -1.91 -9.02
CA VAL A 36 17.39 -0.74 -8.14
C VAL A 36 16.93 0.46 -8.94
N SER A 37 15.80 1.05 -8.57
CA SER A 37 15.28 2.26 -9.20
C SER A 37 14.58 3.12 -8.16
N SER A 38 14.84 4.43 -8.14
CA SER A 38 14.16 5.36 -7.23
C SER A 38 12.71 5.65 -7.61
N TYR A 39 12.25 5.13 -8.75
CA TYR A 39 10.90 5.33 -9.27
C TYR A 39 10.26 4.02 -9.70
N ASN A 40 8.94 3.98 -9.57
CA ASN A 40 8.11 2.91 -10.11
C ASN A 40 7.08 3.47 -11.09
N TYR A 41 6.57 2.58 -11.92
CA TYR A 41 5.56 2.88 -12.92
C TYR A 41 4.34 2.02 -12.66
N ALA A 42 3.16 2.62 -12.62
CA ALA A 42 1.92 1.86 -12.47
C ALA A 42 0.87 2.36 -13.44
N ASP A 43 -0.04 1.46 -13.79
CA ASP A 43 -1.21 1.79 -14.60
C ASP A 43 -2.20 2.62 -13.78
N GLU A 44 -2.68 3.70 -14.37
CA GLU A 44 -3.75 4.55 -13.87
C GLU A 44 -4.81 4.78 -14.95
N GLN A 45 -5.82 5.59 -14.64
CA GLN A 45 -6.85 5.86 -15.63
C GLN A 45 -6.26 6.61 -16.83
N PHE A 46 -6.33 5.99 -18.01
CA PHE A 46 -5.86 6.55 -19.28
C PHE A 46 -4.34 6.74 -19.42
N GLY A 47 -3.52 6.07 -18.61
CA GLY A 47 -2.08 6.16 -18.77
C GLY A 47 -1.27 5.46 -17.69
N SER A 48 0.03 5.71 -17.73
CA SER A 48 0.98 5.20 -16.76
C SER A 48 1.52 6.35 -15.91
N ILE A 49 1.43 6.22 -14.61
CA ILE A 49 2.00 7.18 -13.67
C ILE A 49 3.40 6.74 -13.24
N LYS A 50 4.32 7.70 -13.21
CA LYS A 50 5.65 7.56 -12.61
C LYS A 50 5.59 8.09 -11.18
N ARG A 51 5.91 7.26 -10.19
CA ARG A 51 5.92 7.62 -8.76
C ARG A 51 7.31 7.49 -8.17
N PRO A 52 7.74 8.39 -7.27
CA PRO A 52 8.90 8.13 -6.43
C PRO A 52 8.58 6.95 -5.48
N ASN A 53 9.56 6.13 -5.14
CA ASN A 53 9.33 5.04 -4.18
C ASN A 53 9.21 5.57 -2.74
N TYR A 54 9.89 6.66 -2.43
CA TYR A 54 9.89 7.31 -1.13
C TYR A 54 9.59 8.81 -1.23
N TYR A 55 8.71 9.29 -0.37
CA TYR A 55 8.28 10.69 -0.28
C TYR A 55 9.12 11.44 0.76
N GLU A 56 10.39 11.68 0.45
CA GLU A 56 11.35 12.28 1.41
C GLU A 56 10.93 13.66 1.91
N LYS A 57 10.38 14.49 1.03
CA LYS A 57 9.99 15.87 1.36
C LYS A 57 8.87 15.86 2.40
N GLU A 58 7.83 15.08 2.14
CA GLU A 58 6.67 14.90 3.00
C GLU A 58 7.08 14.26 4.34
N MET A 59 7.99 13.29 4.31
CA MET A 59 8.52 12.66 5.53
C MET A 59 9.30 13.67 6.38
N LYS A 60 10.13 14.53 5.76
CA LYS A 60 10.84 15.62 6.46
C LYS A 60 9.86 16.60 7.12
N LEU A 61 8.80 16.99 6.42
CA LEU A 61 7.74 17.85 6.97
C LEU A 61 6.99 17.18 8.13
N TYR A 62 6.74 15.86 8.03
CA TYR A 62 6.11 15.09 9.11
C TYR A 62 7.01 15.05 10.36
N MET A 63 8.29 14.71 10.22
CA MET A 63 9.26 14.70 11.32
C MET A 63 9.36 16.06 12.01
N ALA A 64 9.48 17.14 11.23
CA ALA A 64 9.50 18.51 11.77
C ALA A 64 8.20 18.86 12.53
N SER A 65 7.04 18.39 12.08
CA SER A 65 5.78 18.60 12.80
C SER A 65 5.69 17.80 14.10
N ALA A 66 6.29 16.60 14.13
CA ALA A 66 6.26 15.71 15.28
C ALA A 66 7.13 16.25 16.43
N GLU A 67 8.28 16.85 16.10
CA GLU A 67 9.16 17.52 17.08
C GLU A 67 8.46 18.72 17.75
N ASN A 68 7.70 19.50 16.98
CA ASN A 68 6.95 20.68 17.45
C ASN A 68 5.70 20.36 18.31
N LYS A 69 5.28 19.10 18.43
CA LYS A 69 4.10 18.68 19.24
C LYS A 69 4.38 18.58 20.75
N THR A 70 5.56 18.99 21.22
CA THR A 70 5.92 18.98 22.65
C THR A 70 5.22 20.06 23.48
N GLU A 71 4.60 21.07 22.86
CA GLU A 71 3.72 22.02 23.55
C GLU A 71 2.27 21.53 23.56
N LYS A 72 1.77 21.10 24.72
CA LYS A 72 0.35 20.78 24.94
C LYS A 72 -0.51 22.02 24.66
N LYS A 73 -1.14 22.12 23.48
CA LYS A 73 -2.27 23.01 23.28
C LYS A 73 -3.50 22.44 23.99
N THR A 74 -3.83 23.01 25.15
CA THR A 74 -5.09 22.77 25.86
C THR A 74 -6.24 23.39 25.10
N GLY A 75 -7.04 22.57 24.41
CA GLY A 75 -8.29 22.95 23.75
C GLY A 75 -8.80 21.85 22.82
N VAL A 76 -10.12 21.77 22.62
CA VAL A 76 -10.72 20.88 21.60
C VAL A 76 -10.29 21.42 20.24
N GLN A 77 -9.31 20.78 19.63
CA GLN A 77 -8.83 21.16 18.31
C GLN A 77 -9.79 20.57 17.28
N GLU A 78 -10.75 21.37 16.81
CA GLU A 78 -11.49 21.06 15.59
C GLU A 78 -10.51 21.09 14.43
N LEU A 79 -10.00 19.90 14.07
CA LEU A 79 -9.15 19.68 12.91
C LEU A 79 -10.03 19.72 11.66
N ALA A 80 -10.41 20.92 11.25
CA ALA A 80 -10.97 21.11 9.93
C ALA A 80 -9.83 20.98 8.91
N ASN A 81 -9.89 19.92 8.08
CA ASN A 81 -8.85 19.55 7.10
C ASN A 81 -8.45 20.67 6.10
N TRP A 82 -9.22 21.75 6.00
CA TRP A 82 -8.93 22.88 5.11
C TRP A 82 -7.86 23.84 5.65
N ALA A 83 -7.52 23.76 6.95
CA ALA A 83 -6.53 24.61 7.61
C ALA A 83 -5.16 23.90 7.78
N ASN A 84 -4.83 22.93 6.91
CA ASN A 84 -3.48 22.38 6.87
C ASN A 84 -2.50 23.44 6.36
N ASP A 85 -1.67 23.96 7.26
CA ASP A 85 -0.51 24.76 6.89
C ASP A 85 0.43 23.89 6.07
N GLN A 86 0.77 24.33 4.86
CA GLN A 86 1.69 23.65 3.94
C GLN A 86 3.09 23.43 4.56
N SER A 87 3.40 24.12 5.65
CA SER A 87 4.63 23.95 6.42
C SER A 87 4.66 22.69 7.30
N THR A 88 3.52 22.02 7.51
CA THR A 88 3.41 20.86 8.40
C THR A 88 2.65 19.70 7.76
N TRP A 89 3.09 18.47 8.03
CA TRP A 89 2.46 17.26 7.52
C TRP A 89 1.96 16.40 8.68
N GLN A 90 0.66 16.14 8.78
CA GLN A 90 0.07 15.58 10.02
C GLN A 90 0.24 14.06 10.18
N GLU A 91 0.29 13.31 9.07
CA GLU A 91 0.35 11.85 9.04
C GLU A 91 1.54 11.41 8.20
N PRO A 92 2.40 10.47 8.61
CA PRO A 92 3.58 10.12 7.82
C PRO A 92 3.14 9.64 6.43
N PRO A 93 3.85 10.05 5.36
CA PRO A 93 3.56 9.51 4.03
C PRO A 93 3.86 8.01 4.02
N ILE A 94 2.92 7.23 3.51
CA ILE A 94 3.06 5.78 3.35
C ILE A 94 2.97 5.49 1.85
N SER A 95 4.01 4.90 1.27
CA SER A 95 4.09 4.57 -0.16
C SER A 95 3.30 3.30 -0.51
N ILE A 96 2.07 3.18 -0.02
CA ILE A 96 1.11 2.16 -0.47
C ILE A 96 0.24 2.79 -1.54
N GLU A 97 0.34 2.28 -2.75
CA GLU A 97 -0.16 2.92 -3.96
C GLU A 97 -1.15 2.02 -4.71
N PRO A 98 -2.14 2.60 -5.40
CA PRO A 98 -3.04 1.85 -6.25
C PRO A 98 -2.45 1.62 -7.64
N THR A 99 -2.87 0.53 -8.28
CA THR A 99 -2.62 0.24 -9.70
C THR A 99 -3.88 -0.31 -10.36
N GLN A 100 -4.08 -0.09 -11.66
CA GLN A 100 -5.17 -0.72 -12.40
C GLN A 100 -4.75 -2.09 -12.93
N SER A 101 -3.86 -2.12 -13.94
CA SER A 101 -3.48 -3.35 -14.64
C SER A 101 -2.08 -3.86 -14.31
N TYR A 102 -1.14 -2.97 -13.96
CA TYR A 102 0.24 -3.39 -13.67
C TYR A 102 1.01 -2.41 -12.79
N VAL A 103 2.03 -2.92 -12.12
CA VAL A 103 3.13 -2.13 -11.53
C VAL A 103 4.45 -2.64 -12.08
N SER A 104 5.40 -1.74 -12.33
CA SER A 104 6.69 -2.04 -12.94
C SER A 104 7.84 -1.29 -12.27
N LEU A 105 8.98 -1.97 -12.20
CA LEU A 105 10.29 -1.39 -11.93
C LEU A 105 11.18 -1.57 -13.17
N THR A 106 11.95 -0.54 -13.51
CA THR A 106 12.85 -0.56 -14.67
C THR A 106 14.04 0.37 -14.44
N ASP A 107 15.19 0.00 -15.02
CA ASP A 107 16.40 0.82 -15.13
C ASP A 107 16.57 1.45 -16.54
N GLY A 108 15.57 1.31 -17.40
CA GLY A 108 15.59 1.76 -18.80
C GLY A 108 16.23 0.77 -19.79
N LYS A 109 16.86 -0.32 -19.33
CA LYS A 109 17.39 -1.41 -20.17
C LYS A 109 16.59 -2.69 -20.01
N GLN A 110 16.18 -2.98 -18.78
CA GLN A 110 15.38 -4.13 -18.39
C GLN A 110 14.26 -3.67 -17.46
N GLY A 111 13.23 -4.49 -17.31
CA GLY A 111 12.13 -4.20 -16.41
C GLY A 111 11.47 -5.48 -15.94
N ILE A 112 10.69 -5.34 -14.89
CA ILE A 112 9.70 -6.34 -14.51
C ILE A 112 8.34 -5.68 -14.44
N ALA A 113 7.27 -6.45 -14.58
CA ALA A 113 5.93 -6.01 -14.27
C ALA A 113 5.15 -7.09 -13.52
N VAL A 114 4.42 -6.66 -12.49
CA VAL A 114 3.46 -7.47 -11.75
C VAL A 114 2.06 -7.03 -12.15
N ILE A 115 1.20 -8.00 -12.50
CA ILE A 115 -0.12 -7.80 -13.09
C ILE A 115 -1.18 -8.35 -12.12
N PRO A 116 -1.75 -7.52 -11.23
CA PRO A 116 -2.78 -7.98 -10.30
C PRO A 116 -4.09 -8.33 -11.01
N GLN A 117 -4.74 -9.43 -10.60
CA GLN A 117 -6.10 -9.80 -11.06
C GLN A 117 -7.13 -9.72 -9.92
N GLY A 118 -6.77 -9.06 -8.80
CA GLY A 118 -7.63 -8.94 -7.62
C GLY A 118 -7.36 -7.62 -6.91
N VAL A 119 -6.75 -7.69 -5.73
CA VAL A 119 -6.39 -6.49 -4.97
C VAL A 119 -5.35 -5.67 -5.74
N ARG A 120 -5.66 -4.39 -5.86
CA ARG A 120 -4.98 -3.39 -6.69
C ARG A 120 -4.14 -2.43 -5.84
N GLU A 121 -3.47 -2.99 -4.85
CA GLU A 121 -2.65 -2.28 -3.86
C GLU A 121 -1.24 -2.86 -3.92
N TYR A 122 -0.25 -1.99 -4.10
CA TYR A 122 1.16 -2.38 -4.08
C TYR A 122 1.97 -1.35 -3.29
N GLU A 123 3.21 -1.70 -3.02
CA GLU A 123 4.23 -0.76 -2.55
C GLU A 123 5.60 -1.23 -3.05
N VAL A 124 6.58 -0.33 -3.05
CA VAL A 124 7.96 -0.65 -3.40
C VAL A 124 8.81 -0.60 -2.14
N LEU A 125 9.56 -1.66 -1.91
CA LEU A 125 10.47 -1.81 -0.78
C LEU A 125 11.91 -1.75 -1.28
N ASP A 126 12.76 -1.08 -0.51
CA ASP A 126 14.22 -1.03 -0.71
C ASP A 126 14.64 -0.65 -2.14
N ASP A 127 13.79 0.06 -2.88
CA ASP A 127 13.97 0.44 -4.29
C ASP A 127 14.10 -0.71 -5.31
N HIS A 128 13.90 -1.97 -4.90
CA HIS A 128 14.06 -3.12 -5.79
C HIS A 128 12.99 -4.20 -5.65
N MET A 129 12.14 -4.17 -4.61
CA MET A 129 11.09 -5.15 -4.39
C MET A 129 9.70 -4.56 -4.61
N ILE A 130 8.88 -5.20 -5.44
CA ILE A 130 7.44 -4.92 -5.52
C ILE A 130 6.72 -5.82 -4.50
N ARG A 131 6.07 -5.23 -3.49
CA ARG A 131 5.14 -5.94 -2.60
C ARG A 131 3.73 -5.76 -3.13
N LEU A 132 3.11 -6.85 -3.60
CA LEU A 132 1.70 -6.88 -3.98
C LEU A 132 0.85 -7.36 -2.81
N THR A 133 -0.19 -6.61 -2.43
CA THR A 133 -1.16 -7.06 -1.42
C THR A 133 -2.13 -8.08 -2.03
N LEU A 134 -2.28 -9.24 -1.39
CA LEU A 134 -3.32 -10.21 -1.76
C LEU A 134 -4.63 -9.89 -1.06
N PHE A 135 -4.57 -9.69 0.26
CA PHE A 135 -5.70 -9.21 1.05
C PHE A 135 -5.23 -8.56 2.36
N ARG A 136 -6.15 -7.81 2.96
CA ARG A 136 -5.97 -7.17 4.26
C ARG A 136 -7.21 -7.39 5.11
N THR A 137 -7.00 -7.64 6.39
CA THR A 137 -8.06 -7.89 7.37
C THR A 137 -8.06 -6.81 8.44
N TYR A 138 -9.25 -6.43 8.90
CA TYR A 138 -9.44 -5.48 9.99
C TYR A 138 -10.78 -5.73 10.69
N GLY A 139 -10.84 -5.41 11.98
CA GLY A 139 -11.99 -5.73 12.82
C GLY A 139 -12.99 -4.59 13.01
N PHE A 140 -12.67 -3.38 12.54
CA PHE A 140 -13.46 -2.19 12.82
C PHE A 140 -13.46 -1.24 11.62
N MET A 141 -14.56 -0.52 11.41
CA MET A 141 -14.68 0.52 10.38
C MET A 141 -13.75 1.71 10.68
N GLY A 142 -13.70 2.13 11.94
CA GLY A 142 -12.79 3.15 12.46
C GLY A 142 -12.00 2.60 13.63
N LYS A 143 -10.67 2.64 13.54
CA LYS A 143 -9.78 2.28 14.65
C LYS A 143 -9.00 3.51 15.13
N GLU A 144 -9.09 3.76 16.42
CA GLU A 144 -8.31 4.79 17.12
C GLU A 144 -6.87 4.34 17.32
N ASN A 145 -5.97 5.30 17.54
CA ASN A 145 -4.59 5.05 17.96
C ASN A 145 -3.80 4.10 17.02
N LEU A 146 -3.84 4.36 15.71
CA LEU A 146 -2.95 3.67 14.77
C LEU A 146 -1.51 4.13 14.99
N ILE A 147 -0.54 3.26 14.67
CA ILE A 147 0.90 3.55 14.82
C ILE A 147 1.28 4.88 14.15
N TYR A 148 0.77 5.10 12.93
CA TYR A 148 1.05 6.29 12.13
C TYR A 148 -0.01 7.39 12.28
N ARG A 149 -1.07 7.16 13.06
CA ARG A 149 -2.17 8.12 13.26
C ARG A 149 -2.73 7.98 14.68
N PRO A 150 -2.00 8.46 15.69
CA PRO A 150 -2.41 8.37 17.09
C PRO A 150 -3.63 9.27 17.38
N GLY A 151 -4.47 8.87 18.34
CA GLY A 151 -5.66 9.62 18.76
C GLY A 151 -6.92 9.20 18.00
N ARG A 152 -7.43 10.07 17.12
CA ARG A 152 -8.79 10.03 16.55
C ARG A 152 -9.11 8.72 15.81
N ALA A 153 -10.36 8.28 15.77
CA ALA A 153 -10.83 7.30 14.77
C ALA A 153 -11.00 7.96 13.40
N SER A 154 -10.95 7.19 12.31
CA SER A 154 -11.48 7.67 11.03
C SER A 154 -12.99 7.39 11.02
N GLY A 155 -13.82 8.43 10.87
CA GLY A 155 -15.28 8.31 10.79
C GLY A 155 -16.02 8.25 12.14
N GLU A 156 -17.21 7.64 12.10
CA GLU A 156 -18.12 7.41 13.24
C GLU A 156 -17.53 6.37 14.23
N ARG A 157 -18.15 6.23 15.41
CA ARG A 157 -17.76 5.34 16.52
C ARG A 157 -17.26 3.96 16.06
N ILE A 158 -16.38 3.35 16.86
CA ILE A 158 -15.80 2.01 16.66
C ILE A 158 -16.90 0.97 16.39
N ILE A 159 -17.27 0.77 15.12
CA ILE A 159 -18.23 -0.23 14.66
C ILE A 159 -17.44 -1.48 14.30
N GLU A 160 -17.76 -2.60 14.94
CA GLU A 160 -17.19 -3.89 14.62
C GLU A 160 -17.59 -4.34 13.21
N THR A 161 -16.61 -4.81 12.45
CA THR A 161 -16.77 -5.33 11.09
C THR A 161 -16.20 -6.75 11.03
N PRO A 162 -16.81 -7.75 11.69
CA PRO A 162 -16.25 -9.10 11.77
C PRO A 162 -16.07 -9.76 10.39
N ALA A 163 -16.94 -9.44 9.43
CA ALA A 163 -16.81 -9.92 8.06
C ALA A 163 -15.54 -9.40 7.34
N ALA A 164 -15.03 -8.22 7.74
CA ALA A 164 -13.79 -7.65 7.21
C ALA A 164 -12.52 -8.35 7.75
N GLN A 165 -12.67 -9.32 8.67
CA GLN A 165 -11.58 -10.22 9.05
C GLN A 165 -11.34 -11.33 8.02
N LEU A 166 -12.25 -11.51 7.04
CA LEU A 166 -12.12 -12.46 5.95
C LEU A 166 -11.73 -13.88 6.41
N LEU A 167 -12.38 -14.39 7.47
CA LEU A 167 -12.15 -15.73 8.02
C LEU A 167 -12.76 -16.81 7.11
N LYS A 168 -12.15 -17.03 5.96
CA LYS A 168 -12.64 -17.89 4.88
C LYS A 168 -11.52 -18.29 3.93
N GLU A 169 -11.84 -19.24 3.07
CA GLU A 169 -11.03 -19.59 1.90
C GLU A 169 -11.15 -18.51 0.81
N MET A 170 -10.03 -18.18 0.18
CA MET A 170 -9.90 -17.16 -0.87
C MET A 170 -8.84 -17.57 -1.88
N ASP A 171 -9.05 -17.21 -3.14
CA ASP A 171 -8.12 -17.44 -4.24
C ASP A 171 -7.69 -16.11 -4.86
N PHE A 172 -6.39 -15.97 -5.08
CA PHE A 172 -5.80 -14.76 -5.67
C PHE A 172 -4.97 -15.12 -6.89
N ALA A 173 -5.27 -14.47 -8.01
CA ALA A 173 -4.51 -14.58 -9.24
C ALA A 173 -3.69 -13.31 -9.51
N PHE A 174 -2.50 -13.48 -10.05
CA PHE A 174 -1.66 -12.39 -10.55
C PHE A 174 -0.64 -12.92 -11.55
N GLY A 175 -0.14 -12.02 -12.40
CA GLY A 175 0.88 -12.31 -13.39
C GLY A 175 2.20 -11.63 -13.07
N PHE A 176 3.28 -12.19 -13.62
CA PHE A 176 4.61 -11.59 -13.63
C PHE A 176 5.20 -11.68 -15.03
N THR A 177 5.88 -10.64 -15.48
CA THR A 177 6.63 -10.62 -16.74
C THR A 177 7.89 -9.79 -16.61
N THR A 178 8.88 -10.09 -17.45
CA THR A 178 10.14 -9.36 -17.62
C THR A 178 10.24 -8.78 -19.02
#